data_AF-A0A1Q4A497-F1
#
_entry.id   AF-A0A1Q4A497-F1
#
_cell.length_a   1.000
_cell.length_b   1.000
_cell.length_c   1.000
_cell.angle_alpha   90.00
_cell.angle_beta   90.00
_cell.angle_gamma   90.00
#
_symmetry.space_group_name_H-M   'P 1'
#
loop_
_entity.id
_entity.type
_entity.pdbx_description
1 polymer ?
#
loop_
_entity_poly.entity_id
_entity_poly.type
_entity_poly.pdbx_seq_one_letter_code
_entity_poly.pdbx_strand_id
1 'polypeptide(L)' 'MTDCGCDKAKAELEEFLHRELSDQDLHDIQEHLDGCEDCSTEHLVGLTLIQKVQRACQEKAPAELRAQILAALDS' A
#
# COMPACT_ATOMS: atom_id res chain seq x y z
N MET A 1 -3.43 22.95 19.72
CA MET A 1 -2.80 21.76 19.15
C MET A 1 -3.83 21.18 18.21
N THR A 2 -3.66 21.45 16.93
CA THR A 2 -4.58 21.00 15.89
C THR A 2 -4.47 19.48 15.84
N ASP A 3 -5.58 18.79 16.10
CA ASP A 3 -5.66 17.36 15.89
C ASP A 3 -5.41 17.09 14.41
N CYS A 4 -4.23 16.57 14.09
CA CYS A 4 -3.80 16.32 12.72
C CYS A 4 -4.49 15.07 12.12
N GLY A 5 -5.28 14.33 12.92
CA GLY A 5 -5.96 13.10 12.48
C GLY A 5 -5.05 11.87 12.48
N CYS A 6 -3.85 11.96 13.06
CA CYS A 6 -2.86 10.88 13.06
C CYS A 6 -3.36 9.61 13.76
N ASP A 7 -4.17 9.72 14.81
CA ASP A 7 -4.67 8.55 15.55
C ASP A 7 -5.59 7.69 14.67
N LYS A 8 -6.48 8.34 13.89
CA LYS A 8 -7.33 7.66 12.91
C LYS A 8 -6.48 7.05 11.80
N ALA A 9 -5.59 7.85 11.20
CA ALA A 9 -4.74 7.38 10.10
C ALA A 9 -3.87 6.18 10.51
N LYS A 10 -3.30 6.19 11.72
CA LYS A 10 -2.51 5.06 12.25
C LYS A 10 -3.37 3.83 12.55
N ALA A 11 -4.59 4.01 13.05
CA ALA A 11 -5.51 2.91 13.32
C ALA A 11 -5.93 2.17 12.03
N GLU A 12 -6.11 2.92 10.94
CA GLU A 12 -6.57 2.39 9.65
C GLU A 12 -5.40 2.07 8.68
N LEU A 13 -4.15 2.33 9.08
CA LEU A 13 -2.97 2.23 8.19
C LEU A 13 -2.72 0.81 7.69
N GLU A 14 -3.01 -0.19 8.51
CA GLU A 14 -2.86 -1.60 8.12
C GLU A 14 -3.90 -1.95 7.03
N GLU A 15 -5.16 -1.61 7.24
CA GLU A 15 -6.24 -1.80 6.27
C GLU A 15 -5.94 -1.05 4.96
N PHE A 16 -5.35 0.15 5.05
CA PHE A 16 -4.86 0.92 3.90
C PHE A 16 -3.77 0.16 3.13
N LEU A 17 -2.75 -0.37 3.81
CA LEU A 17 -1.66 -1.15 3.19
C LEU A 17 -2.17 -2.41 2.48
N HIS A 18 -3.22 -3.02 3.01
CA HIS A 18 -3.84 -4.22 2.47
C HIS A 18 -4.95 -3.93 1.43
N ARG A 19 -5.29 -2.66 1.20
CA ARG A 19 -6.39 -2.20 0.32
C ARG A 19 -7.76 -2.73 0.74
N GLU A 20 -8.01 -2.75 2.05
CA GLU A 20 -9.22 -3.27 2.68
C GLU A 20 -10.19 -2.16 3.15
N LEU A 21 -9.89 -0.92 2.76
CA LEU A 21 -10.70 0.26 3.07
C LEU A 21 -11.71 0.59 1.96
N SER A 22 -12.71 1.39 2.32
CA SER A 22 -13.60 2.00 1.32
C SER A 22 -12.82 3.00 0.45
N ASP A 23 -13.31 3.28 -0.77
CA ASP A 23 -12.66 4.27 -1.65
C ASP A 23 -12.53 5.66 -1.00
N GLN A 24 -13.50 6.01 -0.14
CA GLN A 24 -13.48 7.28 0.59
C GLN A 24 -12.38 7.27 1.66
N ASP A 25 -12.31 6.23 2.48
CA ASP A 25 -11.29 6.15 3.55
C ASP A 25 -9.88 6.01 2.97
N LEU A 26 -9.71 5.32 1.83
CA LEU A 26 -8.46 5.30 1.08
C LEU A 26 -8.01 6.72 0.69
N HIS A 27 -8.94 7.54 0.18
CA HIS A 27 -8.63 8.91 -0.20
C HIS A 27 -8.25 9.78 1.01
N ASP A 28 -9.02 9.68 2.08
CA ASP A 28 -8.80 10.45 3.32
C ASP A 28 -7.42 10.13 3.93
N ILE A 29 -7.05 8.84 4.01
CA ILE A 29 -5.73 8.45 4.52
C ILE A 29 -4.62 8.89 3.57
N GLN A 30 -4.81 8.75 2.26
CA GLN A 30 -3.81 9.19 1.28
C GLN A 30 -3.54 10.69 1.42
N GLU A 31 -4.58 11.53 1.54
CA GLU A 31 -4.43 12.97 1.77
C GLU A 31 -3.66 13.26 3.06
N HIS A 32 -3.93 12.51 4.13
CA HIS A 32 -3.20 12.64 5.39
C HIS A 32 -1.71 12.24 5.24
N LEU A 33 -1.41 11.12 4.57
CA LEU A 33 -0.04 10.65 4.34
C LEU A 33 0.78 11.64 3.51
N ASP A 34 0.14 12.35 2.56
CA ASP A 34 0.78 13.38 1.74
C ASP A 34 1.15 14.64 2.57
N GLY A 35 0.42 14.89 3.67
CA GLY A 35 0.62 16.05 4.55
C GLY A 35 1.34 15.79 5.86
N CYS A 36 1.56 14.52 6.23
CA CYS A 36 2.08 14.14 7.55
C CYS A 36 3.33 13.24 7.45
N GLU A 37 4.48 13.79 7.84
CA GLU A 37 5.76 13.06 7.82
C GLU A 37 5.77 11.84 8.75
N ASP A 38 5.18 11.96 9.94
CA ASP A 38 5.12 10.87 10.92
C ASP A 38 4.36 9.67 10.37
N CYS A 39 3.16 9.89 9.84
CA CYS A 39 2.33 8.82 9.28
C CYS A 39 2.90 8.26 7.97
N SER A 40 3.52 9.11 7.14
CA SER A 40 4.26 8.68 5.94
C SER A 40 5.43 7.75 6.29
N THR A 41 6.14 8.06 7.38
CA THR A 41 7.23 7.21 7.89
C THR A 41 6.71 5.86 8.37
N GLU A 42 5.63 5.83 9.15
CA GLU A 42 4.99 4.57 9.58
C GLU A 42 4.49 3.74 8.37
N HIS A 43 3.89 4.39 7.39
CA HIS A 43 3.46 3.74 6.14
C HIS A 43 4.64 3.08 5.42
N LEU A 44 5.78 3.78 5.32
CA LEU A 44 7.00 3.25 4.71
C LEU A 44 7.52 2.00 5.45
N VAL A 45 7.44 1.98 6.79
CA VAL A 45 7.84 0.81 7.59
C VAL A 45 6.95 -0.38 7.26
N GLY A 46 5.62 -0.21 7.30
CA GLY A 46 4.67 -1.28 6.96
C GLY A 46 4.85 -1.80 5.53
N LEU A 47 4.99 -0.89 4.55
CA LEU A 47 5.25 -1.25 3.16
C LEU A 47 6.56 -2.03 3.01
N THR A 48 7.61 -1.62 3.72
CA THR A 48 8.91 -2.32 3.69
C THR A 48 8.77 -3.76 4.20
N LEU A 49 8.02 -3.97 5.29
CA LEU A 49 7.77 -5.31 5.83
C LEU A 49 7.01 -6.19 4.82
N ILE A 50 5.93 -5.69 4.23
CA ILE A 50 5.14 -6.39 3.22
C ILE A 50 6.04 -6.81 2.04
N GLN A 51 6.83 -5.87 1.51
CA GLN A 51 7.74 -6.15 0.40
C GLN A 51 8.81 -7.19 0.76
N LYS A 52 9.31 -7.20 2.00
CA LYS A 52 10.28 -8.20 2.46
C LYS A 52 9.66 -9.59 2.51
N VAL A 53 8.43 -9.71 3.01
CA VAL A 53 7.69 -10.97 3.05
C VAL A 53 7.39 -11.46 1.63
N GLN A 54 6.89 -10.58 0.76
CA GLN A 54 6.61 -10.91 -0.65
C GLN A 54 7.86 -11.42 -1.38
N ARG A 55 9.02 -10.80 -1.18
CA ARG A 55 10.29 -11.24 -1.79
C ARG A 55 10.78 -12.58 -1.25
N ALA A 56 10.44 -12.92 -0.01
CA ALA A 56 10.75 -14.23 0.55
C ALA A 56 9.87 -15.33 -0.05
N CYS A 57 8.67 -14.98 -0.53
CA CYS A 57 7.82 -15.91 -1.27
C CYS A 57 8.39 -16.15 -2.69
N GLN A 58 8.71 -17.41 -3.02
CA GLN A 58 9.34 -17.80 -4.28
C GLN A 58 8.36 -18.40 -5.29
N GLU A 59 7.06 -18.23 -5.10
CA GLU A 59 6.04 -18.72 -6.03
C GLU A 59 6.19 -18.02 -7.38
N LYS A 60 6.55 -18.79 -8.42
CA LYS A 60 6.72 -18.26 -9.77
C LYS A 60 5.40 -18.32 -10.51
N ALA A 61 4.96 -17.18 -11.04
CA ALA A 61 3.83 -17.13 -11.95
C ALA A 61 4.07 -18.04 -13.18
N PRO A 62 3.01 -18.68 -13.73
CA PRO A 62 3.13 -19.50 -14.93
C PRO A 62 3.71 -18.71 -16.11
N ALA A 63 4.62 -19.34 -16.87
CA ALA A 63 5.30 -18.69 -17.98
C ALA A 63 4.35 -18.19 -19.09
N GLU A 64 3.25 -18.93 -19.30
CA GLU A 64 2.21 -18.57 -20.28
C GLU A 64 1.51 -17.26 -19.90
N LEU A 65 1.13 -17.10 -18.62
CA LEU A 65 0.51 -15.88 -18.13
C LEU A 65 1.44 -14.68 -18.31
N ARG A 66 2.74 -14.86 -18.01
CA ARG A 66 3.74 -13.82 -18.23
C ARG A 66 3.83 -13.42 -19.71
N ALA A 67 3.80 -14.39 -20.63
CA ALA A 67 3.84 -14.12 -22.06
C ALA A 67 2.59 -13.34 -22.53
N GLN A 68 1.40 -13.71 -22.04
CA GLN A 68 0.15 -13.00 -22.36
C GLN A 68 0.18 -11.54 -21.88
N ILE A 69 0.66 -11.29 -20.66
CA ILE A 69 0.78 -9.93 -20.12
C ILE A 69 1.74 -9.07 -20.95
N LEU A 70 2.91 -9.61 -21.32
CA LEU A 70 3.88 -8.88 -22.14
C LEU A 70 3.29 -8.53 -23.52
N ALA A 71 2.60 -9.46 -24.17
CA ALA A 71 1.97 -9.21 -25.46
C ALA A 71 0.89 -8.10 -25.41
N ALA A 72 0.17 -7.97 -24.28
CA ALA A 72 -0.84 -6.93 -24.08
C ALA A 72 -0.26 -5.54 -23.77
N LEU A 73 1.00 -5.44 -23.32
CA LEU A 73 1.69 -4.17 -23.09
C LEU A 73 2.35 -3.62 -24.36
N ASP A 74 2.69 -4.50 -25.31
CA ASP A 74 3.33 -4.15 -26.58
C ASP A 74 2.31 -3.76 -27.69
N SER A 75 1.00 -3.82 -27.41
CA SER A 75 -0.10 -3.44 -28.31
C SER A 75 -0.62 -2.04 -28.02
#